data_AF-A0A5C5VMH5-F1
#
_entry.id   AF-A0A5C5VMH5-F1
#
_cell.length_a   1.000
_cell.length_b   1.000
_cell.length_c   1.000
_cell.angle_alpha   90.00
_cell.angle_beta   90.00
_cell.angle_gamma   90.00
#
_symmetry.space_group_name_H-M   'P 1'
#
loop_
_entity.id
_entity.type
_entity.pdbx_description
1 polymer ?
#
loop_
_entity_poly.entity_id
_entity_poly.type
_entity_poly.pdbx_seq_one_letter_code
_entity_poly.pdbx_strand_id
1 'polypeptide(L)'
;MKNVVRTALILTFAALIALPAFAADKAEKKGKKKPAAGAGVFAVVSKIELTDAQKEQVAALKKEFGGKLAEANKAVGLTDDQKAARKTAMAEVKDKGLKGKEAREYIMGKVNLSSEQQAAQKELGALTQVVRTKLIAILTPEQKEAAGIKDAPAKKKRKEKAAK
;
A
#
# COMPACT_ATOMS: atom_id res chain seq x y z
N MET A 1 -62.01 1.82 27.19
CA MET A 1 -61.61 2.48 25.93
C MET A 1 -60.73 3.73 26.09
N LYS A 2 -60.50 4.29 27.29
CA LYS A 2 -59.61 5.48 27.46
C LYS A 2 -58.11 5.14 27.57
N ASN A 3 -57.77 3.88 27.82
CA ASN A 3 -56.37 3.46 28.02
C ASN A 3 -55.74 2.83 26.76
N VAL A 4 -56.57 2.40 25.80
CA VAL A 4 -56.12 1.85 24.50
C VAL A 4 -55.78 2.98 23.51
N VAL A 5 -56.52 4.09 23.56
CA VAL A 5 -56.23 5.28 22.75
C VAL A 5 -54.93 5.97 23.20
N ARG A 6 -54.61 5.93 24.50
CA ARG A 6 -53.34 6.45 25.05
C ARG A 6 -52.13 5.58 24.68
N THR A 7 -52.29 4.26 24.61
CA THR A 7 -51.20 3.36 24.20
C THR A 7 -50.94 3.41 22.69
N ALA A 8 -51.98 3.64 21.87
CA ALA A 8 -51.83 3.83 20.43
C ALA A 8 -51.16 5.18 20.07
N LEU A 9 -51.35 6.24 20.88
CA LEU A 9 -50.77 7.57 20.63
C LEU A 9 -49.28 7.68 21.04
N ILE A 10 -48.80 6.84 21.97
CA ILE A 10 -47.39 6.82 22.40
C ILE A 10 -46.53 6.01 21.42
N LEU A 11 -47.10 5.00 20.76
CA LEU A 11 -46.42 4.20 19.74
C LEU A 11 -46.21 4.95 18.41
N THR A 12 -47.01 5.97 18.10
CA THR A 12 -46.83 6.83 16.93
C THR A 12 -45.87 8.01 17.15
N PHE A 13 -45.61 8.41 18.41
CA PHE A 13 -44.61 9.45 18.73
C PHE A 13 -43.18 8.89 18.87
N ALA A 14 -43.04 7.59 19.14
CA ALA A 14 -41.74 6.89 19.18
C ALA A 14 -41.20 6.48 17.79
N ALA A 15 -42.01 6.59 16.72
CA ALA A 15 -41.61 6.28 15.36
C ALA A 15 -41.01 7.49 14.59
N LEU A 16 -40.90 8.66 15.23
CA LEU A 16 -40.48 9.92 14.59
C LEU A 16 -39.08 10.42 15.00
N ILE A 17 -38.29 9.63 15.73
CA ILE A 17 -36.90 9.99 16.16
C ILE A 17 -35.84 9.01 15.59
N ALA A 18 -36.17 8.24 14.56
CA ALA A 18 -35.23 7.33 13.90
C ALA A 18 -35.07 7.63 12.39
N LEU A 19 -34.81 8.89 12.06
CA LEU A 19 -34.15 9.25 10.80
C LEU A 19 -32.75 9.76 11.15
N PRO A 20 -31.67 8.99 10.94
CA PRO A 20 -30.40 9.62 10.76
C PRO A 20 -30.49 10.38 9.44
N ALA A 21 -30.56 11.70 9.53
CA ALA A 21 -30.30 12.62 8.44
C ALA A 21 -28.86 12.39 7.94
N PHE A 22 -28.65 11.36 7.12
CA PHE A 22 -27.45 11.21 6.30
C PHE A 22 -27.60 12.08 5.04
N ALA A 23 -27.70 13.39 5.28
CA ALA A 23 -27.65 14.42 4.24
C ALA A 23 -26.94 15.65 4.81
N ALA A 24 -25.79 15.44 5.45
CA ALA A 24 -24.81 16.47 5.71
C ALA A 24 -23.43 15.83 5.54
N ASP A 25 -22.53 16.56 4.89
CA ASP A 25 -21.15 16.17 4.61
C ASP A 25 -20.96 15.04 3.57
N LYS A 26 -21.19 15.40 2.30
CA LYS A 26 -20.12 15.17 1.31
C LYS A 26 -18.90 15.99 1.78
N ALA A 27 -18.22 15.49 2.81
CA ALA A 27 -16.84 15.83 3.05
C ALA A 27 -16.13 15.51 1.74
N GLU A 28 -15.79 16.55 0.97
CA GLU A 28 -14.81 16.46 -0.08
C GLU A 28 -13.60 15.79 0.54
N LYS A 29 -13.47 14.48 0.33
CA LYS A 29 -12.22 13.78 0.59
C LYS A 29 -11.22 14.47 -0.30
N LYS A 30 -10.51 15.47 0.25
CA LYS A 30 -9.31 16.08 -0.33
C LYS A 30 -8.52 14.93 -0.89
N GLY A 31 -8.57 14.78 -2.21
CA GLY A 31 -7.95 13.67 -2.90
C GLY A 31 -6.49 13.72 -2.50
N LYS A 32 -6.01 12.75 -1.72
CA LYS A 32 -4.57 12.56 -1.54
C LYS A 32 -4.03 12.50 -2.96
N LYS A 33 -3.28 13.54 -3.38
CA LYS A 33 -2.59 13.56 -4.67
C LYS A 33 -1.94 12.19 -4.80
N LYS A 34 -2.37 11.41 -5.81
CA LYS A 34 -1.78 10.09 -6.04
C LYS A 34 -0.26 10.33 -6.10
N PRO A 35 0.53 9.61 -5.29
CA PRO A 35 1.97 9.76 -5.37
C PRO A 35 2.40 9.58 -6.82
N ALA A 36 3.31 10.42 -7.31
CA ALA A 36 3.81 10.34 -8.67
C ALA A 36 4.24 8.90 -8.97
N ALA A 37 3.98 8.41 -10.19
CA ALA A 37 4.44 7.09 -10.61
C ALA A 37 5.97 7.01 -10.39
N GLY A 38 6.45 5.99 -9.67
CA GLY A 38 7.87 5.88 -9.27
C GLY A 38 8.25 6.51 -7.92
N ALA A 39 7.35 7.26 -7.27
CA ALA A 39 7.61 7.86 -5.95
C ALA A 39 7.74 6.84 -4.82
N GLY A 40 7.32 5.58 -5.01
CA GLY A 40 7.25 4.59 -3.95
C GLY A 40 8.58 4.35 -3.22
N VAL A 41 9.69 4.25 -3.95
CA VAL A 41 11.02 4.00 -3.35
C VAL A 41 11.67 5.27 -2.80
N PHE A 42 11.42 6.42 -3.43
CA PHE A 42 11.97 7.71 -2.99
C PHE A 42 11.15 8.40 -1.90
N ALA A 43 9.93 7.94 -1.62
CA ALA A 43 9.08 8.47 -0.55
C ALA A 43 9.65 8.23 0.85
N VAL A 44 10.60 7.31 0.99
CA VAL A 44 11.26 7.06 2.28
C VAL A 44 12.12 8.24 2.73
N VAL A 45 12.71 8.98 1.79
CA VAL A 45 13.53 10.15 2.10
C VAL A 45 12.75 11.47 2.06
N SER A 46 11.49 11.46 1.66
CA SER A 46 10.68 12.69 1.59
C SER A 46 10.18 13.18 2.96
N LYS A 47 10.45 12.44 4.02
CA LYS A 47 9.99 12.72 5.39
C LYS A 47 11.14 13.05 6.36
N ILE A 48 12.37 13.06 5.86
CA ILE A 48 13.58 13.35 6.64
C ILE A 48 14.28 14.56 6.05
N GLU A 49 15.00 15.29 6.88
CA GLU A 49 15.86 16.36 6.42
C GLU A 49 17.14 15.77 5.83
N LEU A 50 17.39 16.11 4.57
CA LEU A 50 18.60 15.74 3.84
C LEU A 50 19.51 16.95 3.75
N THR A 51 20.82 16.72 3.82
CA THR A 51 21.81 17.73 3.44
C THR A 51 21.74 18.03 1.95
N ASP A 52 22.29 19.16 1.50
CA ASP A 52 22.23 19.52 0.09
C ASP A 52 22.99 18.53 -0.80
N ALA A 53 24.14 18.02 -0.33
CA ALA A 53 24.87 16.93 -0.99
C ALA A 53 24.02 15.65 -1.12
N GLN A 54 23.24 15.29 -0.10
CA GLN A 54 22.34 14.13 -0.17
C GLN A 54 21.17 14.38 -1.14
N LYS A 55 20.61 15.60 -1.18
CA LYS A 55 19.56 15.97 -2.14
C LYS A 55 20.05 15.84 -3.58
N GLU A 56 21.27 16.25 -3.86
CA GLU A 56 21.89 16.10 -5.18
C GLU A 56 22.05 14.63 -5.56
N GLN A 57 22.53 13.78 -4.64
CA GLN A 57 22.62 12.34 -4.86
C GLN A 57 21.25 11.70 -5.10
N VAL A 58 20.21 12.10 -4.35
CA VAL A 58 18.83 11.66 -4.60
C VAL A 58 18.33 12.11 -5.97
N ALA A 59 18.64 13.34 -6.39
CA ALA A 59 18.26 13.85 -7.70
C ALA A 59 18.96 13.08 -8.84
N ALA A 60 20.24 12.73 -8.68
CA ALA A 60 20.97 11.89 -9.61
C ALA A 60 20.34 10.49 -9.72
N LEU A 61 19.98 9.87 -8.60
CA LEU A 61 19.27 8.58 -8.59
C LEU A 61 17.90 8.66 -9.27
N LYS A 62 17.15 9.75 -9.07
CA LYS A 62 15.87 9.99 -9.76
C LYS A 62 16.07 10.15 -11.26
N LYS A 63 17.15 10.81 -11.70
CA LYS A 63 17.47 10.94 -13.13
C LYS A 63 17.86 9.60 -13.75
N GLU A 64 18.66 8.79 -13.05
CA GLU A 64 19.14 7.49 -13.52
C GLU A 64 18.02 6.43 -13.55
N PHE A 65 17.16 6.39 -12.54
CA PHE A 65 16.20 5.30 -12.33
C PHE A 65 14.73 5.71 -12.42
N GLY A 66 14.41 7.00 -12.37
CA GLY A 66 13.02 7.47 -12.34
C GLY A 66 12.21 7.03 -13.56
N GLY A 67 12.79 7.15 -14.76
CA GLY A 67 12.17 6.68 -16.02
C GLY A 67 11.92 5.17 -16.00
N LYS A 68 12.96 4.38 -15.71
CA LYS A 68 12.89 2.91 -15.62
C LYS A 68 11.87 2.44 -14.60
N LEU A 69 11.80 3.08 -13.43
CA LEU A 69 10.80 2.79 -12.40
C LEU A 69 9.40 3.15 -12.88
N ALA A 70 9.20 4.27 -13.57
CA ALA A 70 7.90 4.67 -14.07
C ALA A 70 7.38 3.69 -15.14
N GLU A 71 8.24 3.27 -16.06
CA GLU A 71 7.92 2.27 -17.09
C GLU A 71 7.58 0.91 -16.48
N ALA A 72 8.43 0.40 -15.58
CA ALA A 72 8.18 -0.85 -14.88
C ALA A 72 6.89 -0.80 -14.05
N ASN A 73 6.58 0.33 -13.40
CA ASN A 73 5.30 0.50 -12.68
C ASN A 73 4.08 0.47 -13.62
N LYS A 74 4.19 1.00 -14.84
CA LYS A 74 3.11 0.91 -15.84
C LYS A 74 2.92 -0.53 -16.31
N ALA A 75 4.01 -1.25 -16.57
CA ALA A 75 3.98 -2.65 -17.01
C ALA A 75 3.38 -3.61 -15.97
N VAL A 76 3.51 -3.29 -14.67
CA VAL A 76 2.87 -4.04 -13.57
C VAL A 76 1.39 -3.67 -13.37
N GLY A 77 0.90 -2.63 -14.06
CA GLY A 77 -0.48 -2.17 -13.96
C GLY A 77 -1.48 -3.28 -14.24
N LEU A 78 -2.43 -3.46 -13.33
CA LEU A 78 -3.55 -4.38 -13.52
C LEU A 78 -4.61 -3.73 -14.43
N THR A 79 -5.23 -4.54 -15.28
CA THR A 79 -6.46 -4.14 -15.97
C THR A 79 -7.63 -3.98 -14.98
N ASP A 80 -8.74 -3.39 -15.41
CA ASP A 80 -9.90 -3.22 -14.53
C ASP A 80 -10.53 -4.56 -14.13
N ASP A 81 -10.56 -5.52 -15.04
CA ASP A 81 -11.00 -6.90 -14.75
C ASP A 81 -10.08 -7.59 -13.73
N GLN A 82 -8.76 -7.44 -13.88
CA GLN A 82 -7.80 -7.98 -12.94
C GLN A 82 -7.91 -7.32 -11.56
N LYS A 83 -8.24 -6.02 -11.49
CA LYS A 83 -8.52 -5.33 -10.21
C LYS A 83 -9.80 -5.87 -9.56
N ALA A 84 -10.86 -6.10 -10.34
CA ALA A 84 -12.09 -6.68 -9.85
C ALA A 84 -11.86 -8.12 -9.33
N ALA A 85 -11.17 -8.96 -10.11
CA ALA A 85 -10.78 -10.31 -9.72
C ALA A 85 -9.95 -10.31 -8.42
N ARG A 86 -9.00 -9.36 -8.30
CA ARG A 86 -8.21 -9.19 -7.08
C ARG A 86 -9.07 -8.81 -5.87
N LYS A 87 -10.05 -7.91 -6.06
CA LYS A 87 -10.95 -7.47 -4.99
C LYS A 87 -11.82 -8.64 -4.50
N THR A 88 -12.38 -9.41 -5.43
CA THR A 88 -13.16 -10.62 -5.10
C THR A 88 -12.29 -11.66 -4.39
N ALA A 89 -11.10 -11.95 -4.91
CA ALA A 89 -10.18 -12.89 -4.28
C ALA A 89 -9.75 -12.44 -2.87
N MET A 90 -9.60 -11.13 -2.62
CA MET A 90 -9.32 -10.61 -1.28
C MET A 90 -10.50 -10.80 -0.31
N ALA A 91 -11.74 -10.66 -0.77
CA ALA A 91 -12.92 -10.98 0.04
C ALA A 91 -12.96 -12.48 0.37
N GLU A 92 -12.76 -13.34 -0.62
CA GLU A 92 -12.72 -14.80 -0.44
C GLU A 92 -11.60 -15.23 0.51
N VAL A 93 -10.41 -14.61 0.44
CA VAL A 93 -9.31 -14.86 1.39
C VAL A 93 -9.72 -14.54 2.82
N LYS A 94 -10.46 -13.44 3.03
CA LYS A 94 -10.93 -13.04 4.36
C LYS A 94 -11.97 -14.03 4.87
N ASP A 95 -12.94 -14.41 4.03
CA ASP A 95 -14.02 -15.33 4.39
C ASP A 95 -13.47 -16.74 4.70
N LYS A 96 -12.42 -17.15 3.98
CA LYS A 96 -11.71 -18.42 4.20
C LYS A 96 -10.68 -18.36 5.32
N GLY A 97 -10.44 -17.20 5.91
CA GLY A 97 -9.43 -17.01 6.95
C GLY A 97 -7.99 -17.28 6.51
N LEU A 98 -7.71 -17.27 5.20
CA LEU A 98 -6.38 -17.54 4.66
C LEU A 98 -5.40 -16.42 5.07
N LYS A 99 -4.17 -16.79 5.42
CA LYS A 99 -3.15 -15.83 5.89
C LYS A 99 -1.81 -16.05 5.20
N GLY A 100 -0.97 -15.01 5.25
CA GLY A 100 0.43 -15.10 4.83
C GLY A 100 0.61 -15.54 3.38
N LYS A 101 1.28 -16.68 3.19
CA LYS A 101 1.65 -17.22 1.88
C LYS A 101 0.43 -17.77 1.12
N GLU A 102 -0.45 -18.49 1.81
CA GLU A 102 -1.64 -19.13 1.22
C GLU A 102 -2.61 -18.09 0.63
N ALA A 103 -2.86 -17.01 1.39
CA ALA A 103 -3.65 -15.88 0.90
C ALA A 103 -3.05 -15.27 -0.37
N ARG A 104 -1.72 -15.16 -0.42
CA ARG A 104 -1.01 -14.54 -1.54
C ARG A 104 -1.08 -15.41 -2.79
N GLU A 105 -0.89 -16.71 -2.66
CA GLU A 105 -1.03 -17.68 -3.74
C GLU A 105 -2.47 -17.74 -4.25
N TYR A 106 -3.46 -17.72 -3.34
CA TYR A 106 -4.87 -17.70 -3.70
C TYR A 106 -5.24 -16.49 -4.56
N ILE A 107 -4.83 -15.29 -4.12
CA ILE A 107 -5.07 -14.05 -4.87
C ILE A 107 -4.36 -14.10 -6.22
N MET A 108 -3.09 -14.54 -6.25
CA MET A 108 -2.31 -14.59 -7.49
C MET A 108 -2.94 -15.54 -8.53
N GLY A 109 -3.45 -16.69 -8.09
CA GLY A 109 -4.16 -17.63 -8.95
C GLY A 109 -5.46 -17.06 -9.52
N LYS A 110 -6.16 -16.20 -8.76
CA LYS A 110 -7.42 -15.57 -9.20
C LYS A 110 -7.24 -14.36 -10.10
N VAL A 111 -6.14 -13.61 -9.94
CA VAL A 111 -5.86 -12.40 -10.73
C VAL A 111 -5.36 -12.74 -12.14
N ASN A 112 -4.85 -13.96 -12.36
CA ASN A 112 -4.40 -14.47 -13.65
C ASN A 112 -3.49 -13.48 -14.41
N LEU A 113 -2.31 -13.21 -13.83
CA LEU A 113 -1.33 -12.29 -14.39
C LEU A 113 -0.67 -12.88 -15.64
N SER A 114 -0.51 -12.07 -16.70
CA SER A 114 0.25 -12.49 -17.87
C SER A 114 1.72 -12.74 -17.53
N SER A 115 2.41 -13.54 -18.36
CA SER A 115 3.85 -13.78 -18.22
C SER A 115 4.66 -12.47 -18.24
N GLU A 116 4.26 -11.52 -19.09
CA GLU A 116 4.86 -10.17 -19.16
C GLU A 116 4.64 -9.37 -17.87
N GLN A 117 3.43 -9.38 -17.31
CA GLN A 117 3.16 -8.71 -16.03
C GLN A 117 3.95 -9.34 -14.87
N GLN A 118 4.12 -10.66 -14.87
CA GLN A 118 4.93 -11.36 -13.87
C GLN A 118 6.43 -11.03 -14.01
N ALA A 119 6.94 -10.94 -15.24
CA ALA A 119 8.31 -10.51 -15.51
C ALA A 119 8.53 -9.06 -15.06
N ALA A 120 7.61 -8.16 -15.41
CA ALA A 120 7.64 -6.76 -15.00
C ALA A 120 7.62 -6.60 -13.47
N GLN A 121 6.87 -7.45 -12.75
CA GLN A 121 6.87 -7.44 -11.27
C GLN A 121 8.24 -7.80 -10.68
N LYS A 122 8.90 -8.81 -11.26
CA LYS A 122 10.26 -9.22 -10.84
C LYS A 122 11.28 -8.12 -11.11
N GLU A 123 11.22 -7.53 -12.32
CA GLU A 123 12.11 -6.45 -12.72
C GLU A 123 11.91 -5.20 -11.87
N LEU A 124 10.65 -4.78 -11.66
CA LEU A 124 10.32 -3.67 -10.76
C LEU A 124 10.85 -3.92 -9.34
N GLY A 125 10.74 -5.16 -8.84
CA GLY A 125 11.27 -5.56 -7.54
C GLY A 125 12.80 -5.43 -7.47
N ALA A 126 13.52 -5.95 -8.47
CA ALA A 126 14.98 -5.85 -8.56
C ALA A 126 15.44 -4.38 -8.67
N LEU A 127 14.82 -3.60 -9.55
CA LEU A 127 15.13 -2.18 -9.74
C LEU A 127 14.89 -1.38 -8.45
N THR A 128 13.77 -1.66 -7.77
CA THR A 128 13.45 -1.05 -6.47
C THR A 128 14.49 -1.39 -5.40
N GLN A 129 14.99 -2.64 -5.37
CA GLN A 129 16.03 -3.04 -4.42
C GLN A 129 17.35 -2.31 -4.67
N VAL A 130 17.76 -2.19 -5.93
CA VAL A 130 18.98 -1.45 -6.30
C VAL A 130 18.87 0.01 -5.85
N VAL A 131 17.76 0.68 -6.21
CA VAL A 131 17.54 2.09 -5.83
C VAL A 131 17.48 2.24 -4.32
N ARG A 132 16.76 1.36 -3.61
CA ARG A 132 16.67 1.40 -2.14
C ARG A 132 18.05 1.22 -1.49
N THR A 133 18.90 0.36 -2.03
CA THR A 133 20.25 0.13 -1.50
C THR A 133 21.12 1.37 -1.67
N LYS A 134 21.14 1.96 -2.88
CA LYS A 134 21.85 3.22 -3.14
C LYS A 134 21.32 4.35 -2.25
N LEU A 135 20.00 4.41 -2.04
CA LEU A 135 19.35 5.42 -1.21
C LEU A 135 19.70 5.26 0.28
N ILE A 136 19.76 4.04 0.81
CA ILE A 136 20.15 3.80 2.21
C ILE A 136 21.63 4.12 2.43
N ALA A 137 22.48 3.89 1.42
CA ALA A 137 23.92 4.13 1.53
C ALA A 137 24.28 5.62 1.71
N ILE A 138 23.43 6.53 1.26
CA ILE A 138 23.66 7.99 1.39
C ILE A 138 23.11 8.58 2.69
N LEU A 139 22.35 7.81 3.47
CA LEU A 139 21.72 8.29 4.71
C LEU A 139 22.60 8.02 5.94
N THR A 140 22.58 8.93 6.90
CA THR A 140 23.18 8.72 8.22
C THR A 140 22.38 7.68 9.03
N PRO A 141 22.97 7.08 10.09
CA PRO A 141 22.23 6.19 10.98
C PRO A 141 20.96 6.83 11.56
N GLU A 142 21.05 8.10 12.01
CA GLU A 142 19.92 8.85 12.55
C GLU A 142 18.81 9.08 11.50
N GLN A 143 19.20 9.40 10.26
CA GLN A 143 18.25 9.56 9.16
C GLN A 143 17.57 8.24 8.78
N LYS A 144 18.28 7.11 8.85
CA LYS A 144 17.70 5.79 8.62
C LYS A 144 16.65 5.46 9.68
N GLU A 145 16.96 5.74 10.94
CA GLU A 145 16.03 5.56 12.05
C GLU A 145 14.79 6.47 11.90
N ALA A 146 14.99 7.76 11.63
CA ALA A 146 13.92 8.73 11.38
C ALA A 146 13.04 8.34 10.17
N ALA A 147 13.63 7.70 9.15
CA ALA A 147 12.93 7.18 7.99
C ALA A 147 12.23 5.82 8.25
N GLY A 148 12.33 5.27 9.46
CA GLY A 148 11.79 3.96 9.83
C GLY A 148 12.49 2.80 9.11
N ILE A 149 13.69 3.05 8.58
CA ILE A 149 14.53 2.04 7.93
C ILE A 149 15.27 1.30 9.05
N LYS A 150 14.70 0.18 9.48
CA LYS A 150 15.48 -0.81 10.22
C LYS A 150 16.56 -1.31 9.27
N ASP A 151 17.83 -1.29 9.70
CA ASP A 151 18.88 -1.99 8.97
C ASP A 151 18.36 -3.38 8.65
N ALA A 152 18.44 -3.77 7.38
CA ALA A 152 18.00 -5.09 6.97
C ALA A 152 18.61 -6.10 7.96
N PRO A 153 17.84 -7.06 8.52
CA PRO A 153 18.45 -8.09 9.34
C PRO A 153 19.53 -8.69 8.48
N ALA A 154 20.78 -8.46 8.88
CA ALA A 154 21.91 -8.93 8.13
C ALA A 154 21.64 -10.41 7.90
N LYS A 155 21.76 -10.89 6.66
CA LYS A 155 21.93 -12.32 6.36
C LYS A 155 23.19 -12.92 7.04
N LYS A 156 23.77 -12.22 8.03
CA LYS A 156 24.86 -12.55 8.93
C LYS A 156 24.28 -13.11 10.23
N LYS A 157 23.86 -14.38 10.17
CA LYS A 157 23.79 -15.37 11.30
C LYS A 157 23.14 -16.71 10.92
N ARG A 158 22.72 -16.92 9.66
CA ARG A 158 22.36 -18.26 9.16
C ARG A 158 23.46 -19.00 8.38
N LYS A 159 24.54 -18.31 7.96
CA LYS A 159 25.71 -18.97 7.38
C LYS A 159 26.85 -19.26 8.37
N GLU A 160 26.86 -18.64 9.56
CA GLU A 160 27.91 -18.87 10.57
C GLU A 160 27.55 -19.96 11.60
N LYS A 161 26.29 -20.42 11.62
CA LYS A 161 25.85 -21.59 12.41
C LYS A 161 25.68 -22.88 11.59
N ALA A 162 26.16 -22.90 10.35
CA ALA A 162 26.22 -24.11 9.51
C ALA A 162 27.68 -24.57 9.25
N ALA A 163 28.65 -23.94 9.91
CA ALA A 163 30.06 -24.28 9.85
C ALA A 163 30.66 -24.26 11.27
N LYS A 164 30.04 -25.01 12.19
CA LYS A 164 30.64 -25.44 13.44
C LYS A 164 30.01 -26.74 13.88
#